data_AF-A0A255T5A3-F1
#
_entry.id   AF-A0A255T5A3-F1
#
_cell.length_a   1.000
_cell.length_b   1.000
_cell.length_c   1.000
_cell.angle_alpha   90.00
_cell.angle_beta   90.00
_cell.angle_gamma   90.00
#
_symmetry.space_group_name_H-M   'P 1'
#
loop_
_entity.id
_entity.type
_entity.pdbx_description
1 polymer ?
#
loop_
_entity_poly.entity_id
_entity_poly.type
_entity_poly.pdbx_seq_one_letter_code
_entity_poly.pdbx_strand_id
1 'polypeptide(L)'
;MDKDEILTSGSINHLLANVRWYEIIDGAKTLIETTNADYEITASGNDAGRIKVKKNAEPQHPITLEFYAEYTDSRTGQLYVIQDTFHIMCRNSTALPELFLDAADQTIYDPLNDVADQTVTASLKLGTKECAVANRLFVWELLRDDGTWSVVGAEPALDYCIDVAADGLSAVVHRDLMGASLALRCRAKYDPEGNPAAITLNDGSPCKVVEFVRRIHKYDFDIVDCPVNIPSGMLAIAPRASIYDTHGEIANPERELLVLWYVATNKASGALSYSLIAHGQEPDMLSTSAMNAQFGAVYGIDVKDIGPVAAWEDGDGKLFEDGDGNIILIH
;
A
#
# COMPACT_ATOMS: atom_id res chain seq x y z
N MET A 1 35.70 53.19 -0.63
CA MET A 1 36.25 52.88 0.71
C MET A 1 36.45 54.19 1.44
N ASP A 2 35.92 54.31 2.65
CA ASP A 2 36.09 55.48 3.53
C ASP A 2 37.56 55.54 4.00
N LYS A 3 38.29 56.58 3.62
CA LYS A 3 39.72 56.72 3.98
C LYS A 3 39.92 57.21 5.42
N ASP A 4 38.87 57.75 6.03
CA ASP A 4 38.93 58.39 7.36
C ASP A 4 38.41 57.45 8.47
N GLU A 5 38.01 56.21 8.12
CA GLU A 5 37.49 55.16 9.02
C GLU A 5 36.30 55.56 9.91
N ILE A 6 35.61 56.66 9.59
CA ILE A 6 34.48 57.15 10.38
C ILE A 6 33.27 56.21 10.23
N LEU A 7 33.10 55.60 9.04
CA LEU A 7 32.14 54.53 8.84
C LEU A 7 32.82 53.16 9.00
N THR A 8 32.37 52.39 10.00
CA THR A 8 32.82 51.01 10.19
C THR A 8 32.41 50.15 9.01
N SER A 9 33.34 49.36 8.46
CA SER A 9 33.05 48.42 7.38
C SER A 9 32.16 47.29 7.88
N GLY A 10 31.02 47.05 7.23
CA GLY A 10 30.10 45.97 7.59
C GLY A 10 28.63 46.28 7.27
N SER A 11 27.73 45.47 7.80
CA SER A 11 26.29 45.69 7.70
C SER A 11 25.87 46.92 8.51
N ILE A 12 25.16 47.84 7.85
CA ILE A 12 24.60 49.04 8.49
C ILE A 12 23.16 48.82 8.98
N ASN A 13 22.64 47.59 8.96
CA ASN A 13 21.25 47.30 9.28
C ASN A 13 20.84 47.83 10.66
N HIS A 14 21.73 47.75 11.65
CA HIS A 14 21.49 48.27 13.00
C HIS A 14 21.36 49.80 13.09
N LEU A 15 21.75 50.53 12.04
CA LEU A 15 21.65 51.98 11.92
C LEU A 15 20.45 52.43 11.07
N LEU A 16 19.65 51.49 10.56
CA LEU A 16 18.46 51.81 9.78
C LEU A 16 17.37 52.37 10.69
N ALA A 17 16.73 53.45 10.24
CA ALA A 17 15.55 54.04 10.82
C ALA A 17 14.34 53.79 9.92
N ASN A 18 13.13 53.91 10.49
CA ASN A 18 11.87 53.86 9.75
C ASN A 18 11.70 52.61 8.85
N VAL A 19 12.20 51.46 9.31
CA VAL A 19 12.06 50.17 8.62
C VAL A 19 10.58 49.83 8.43
N ARG A 20 10.15 49.73 7.18
CA ARG A 20 8.78 49.38 6.78
C ARG A 20 8.81 48.39 5.64
N TRP A 21 7.83 47.50 5.65
CA TRP A 21 7.54 46.61 4.54
C TRP A 21 6.11 46.87 4.07
N TYR A 22 5.91 46.91 2.76
CA TYR A 22 4.60 47.01 2.16
C TYR A 22 4.31 45.77 1.33
N GLU A 23 3.06 45.33 1.37
CA GLU A 23 2.51 44.34 0.45
C GLU A 23 1.79 45.07 -0.68
N ILE A 24 2.08 44.67 -1.92
CA ILE A 24 1.41 45.17 -3.12
C ILE A 24 0.82 43.97 -3.85
N ILE A 25 -0.52 43.91 -3.89
CA ILE A 25 -1.31 42.91 -4.62
C ILE A 25 -2.31 43.67 -5.49
N ASP A 26 -2.40 43.33 -6.77
CA ASP A 26 -3.32 43.95 -7.75
C ASP A 26 -3.27 45.49 -7.77
N GLY A 27 -2.08 46.05 -7.50
CA GLY A 27 -1.84 47.50 -7.45
C GLY A 27 -2.22 48.18 -6.13
N ALA A 28 -2.82 47.47 -5.17
CA ALA A 28 -3.12 47.99 -3.84
C ALA A 28 -1.91 47.83 -2.91
N LYS A 29 -1.34 48.96 -2.47
CA LYS A 29 -0.21 49.01 -1.54
C LYS A 29 -0.69 49.12 -0.09
N THR A 30 -0.33 48.15 0.73
CA THR A 30 -0.73 48.03 2.15
C THR A 30 0.51 47.92 3.03
N LEU A 31 0.57 48.67 4.15
CA LEU A 31 1.65 48.54 5.13
C LEU A 31 1.53 47.20 5.86
N ILE A 32 2.63 46.47 6.00
CA ILE A 32 2.69 45.25 6.80
C ILE A 32 2.96 45.64 8.26
N GLU A 33 1.91 45.58 9.07
CA GLU A 33 1.99 45.85 10.51
C GLU A 33 2.78 44.77 11.25
N THR A 34 3.39 45.12 12.39
CA THR A 34 4.17 44.18 13.21
C THR A 34 3.35 43.05 13.83
N THR A 35 2.02 43.22 13.88
CA THR A 35 1.05 42.24 14.39
C THR A 35 0.47 41.33 13.30
N ASN A 36 0.91 41.46 12.05
CA ASN A 36 0.40 40.66 10.95
C ASN A 36 0.75 39.17 11.13
N ALA A 37 -0.22 38.26 10.95
CA ALA A 37 -0.01 36.83 11.14
C ALA A 37 0.76 36.16 9.98
N ASP A 38 0.66 36.75 8.77
CA ASP A 38 1.25 36.23 7.54
C ASP A 38 2.71 36.68 7.34
N TYR A 39 3.20 37.61 8.16
CA TYR A 39 4.52 38.22 8.04
C TYR A 39 5.19 38.39 9.40
N GLU A 40 6.52 38.39 9.41
CA GLU A 40 7.30 38.68 10.61
C GLU A 40 8.48 39.56 10.23
N ILE A 41 8.51 40.79 10.76
CA ILE A 41 9.51 41.81 10.42
C ILE A 41 10.51 41.93 11.57
N THR A 42 11.80 41.88 11.25
CA THR A 42 12.87 42.25 12.18
C THR A 42 13.13 43.75 12.04
N ALA A 43 12.70 44.56 13.02
CA ALA A 43 12.75 46.02 12.92
C ALA A 43 13.99 46.66 13.57
N SER A 44 14.84 45.90 14.28
CA SER A 44 16.00 46.43 15.01
C SER A 44 17.16 45.44 15.09
N GLY A 45 18.31 45.93 15.55
CA GLY A 45 19.54 45.14 15.69
C GLY A 45 20.25 44.87 14.36
N ASN A 46 21.22 43.95 14.38
CA ASN A 46 22.06 43.66 13.21
C ASN A 46 21.30 43.07 12.02
N ASP A 47 20.10 42.54 12.26
CA ASP A 47 19.23 41.93 11.26
C ASP A 47 18.01 42.80 10.91
N ALA A 48 18.01 44.07 11.32
CA ALA A 48 16.93 45.00 11.00
C ALA A 48 16.70 45.07 9.48
N GLY A 49 15.44 45.14 9.08
CA GLY A 49 15.02 45.14 7.69
C GLY A 49 14.67 43.77 7.12
N ARG A 50 14.92 42.65 7.82
CA ARG A 50 14.49 41.32 7.35
C ARG A 50 12.99 41.11 7.50
N ILE A 51 12.42 40.33 6.59
CA ILE A 51 11.04 39.84 6.63
C ILE A 51 11.01 38.32 6.44
N LYS A 52 10.18 37.63 7.21
CA LYS A 52 9.76 36.25 6.98
C LYS A 52 8.32 36.25 6.48
N VAL A 53 8.09 35.57 5.36
CA VAL A 53 6.78 35.42 4.72
C VAL A 53 6.20 34.07 5.11
N LYS A 54 4.98 34.05 5.64
CA LYS A 54 4.25 32.85 6.11
C LYS A 54 3.01 32.54 5.25
N LYS A 55 2.70 33.38 4.28
CA LYS A 55 1.63 33.18 3.30
C LYS A 55 2.16 32.80 1.92
N ASN A 56 1.35 32.05 1.18
CA ASN A 56 1.64 31.71 -0.21
C ASN A 56 1.07 32.76 -1.16
N ALA A 57 1.74 32.98 -2.30
CA ALA A 57 1.16 33.76 -3.40
C ALA A 57 0.07 32.94 -4.10
N GLU A 58 -1.03 33.60 -4.46
CA GLU A 58 -2.10 32.97 -5.23
C GLU A 58 -1.78 32.97 -6.74
N PRO A 59 -2.42 32.10 -7.52
CA PRO A 59 -2.19 32.01 -8.96
C PRO A 59 -2.73 33.28 -9.63
N GLN A 60 -1.97 33.85 -10.57
CA GLN A 60 -2.29 35.14 -11.23
C GLN A 60 -2.34 36.38 -10.32
N HIS A 61 -2.22 36.20 -8.99
CA HIS A 61 -2.17 37.28 -8.00
C HIS A 61 -0.80 37.28 -7.29
N PRO A 62 0.27 37.75 -7.97
CA PRO A 62 1.58 37.79 -7.37
C PRO A 62 1.64 38.82 -6.23
N ILE A 63 2.41 38.50 -5.20
CA ILE A 63 2.69 39.40 -4.09
C ILE A 63 3.99 40.14 -4.41
N THR A 64 3.94 41.47 -4.48
CA THR A 64 5.16 42.29 -4.51
C THR A 64 5.39 42.87 -3.13
N LEU A 65 6.52 42.54 -2.51
CA LEU A 65 6.97 43.14 -1.27
C LEU A 65 7.83 44.35 -1.58
N GLU A 66 7.55 45.48 -0.95
CA GLU A 66 8.38 46.68 -1.05
C GLU A 66 9.00 47.01 0.30
N PHE A 67 10.33 47.07 0.32
CA PHE A 67 11.11 47.47 1.48
C PHE A 67 11.30 49.00 1.47
N TYR A 68 11.22 49.62 2.64
CA TYR A 68 11.58 51.01 2.85
C TYR A 68 12.37 51.15 4.16
N ALA A 69 13.50 51.86 4.11
CA ALA A 69 14.23 52.28 5.30
C ALA A 69 14.98 53.59 5.03
N GLU A 70 15.39 54.24 6.11
CA GLU A 70 16.16 55.46 6.09
C GLU A 70 17.50 55.25 6.79
N TYR A 71 18.56 55.85 6.24
CA TYR A 71 19.89 55.87 6.85
C TYR A 71 20.44 57.29 6.82
N THR A 72 20.85 57.80 7.97
CA THR A 72 21.50 59.11 8.07
C THR A 72 23.01 58.92 8.14
N ASP A 73 23.76 59.43 7.15
CA ASP A 73 25.22 59.41 7.18
C ASP A 73 25.72 60.32 8.31
N SER A 74 26.38 59.73 9.30
CA SER A 74 26.85 60.43 10.50
C SER A 74 27.92 61.50 10.22
N ARG A 75 28.59 61.45 9.07
CA ARG A 75 29.65 62.41 8.70
C ARG A 75 29.08 63.70 8.11
N THR A 76 28.01 63.58 7.34
CA THR A 76 27.44 64.68 6.54
C THR A 76 26.06 65.11 7.03
N GLY A 77 25.39 64.30 7.85
CA GLY A 77 23.99 64.49 8.23
C GLY A 77 23.01 64.23 7.09
N GLN A 78 23.48 63.71 5.95
CA GLN A 78 22.65 63.46 4.78
C GLN A 78 21.76 62.23 5.00
N LEU A 79 20.48 62.37 4.69
CA LEU A 79 19.50 61.28 4.72
C LEU A 79 19.50 60.51 3.39
N TYR A 80 19.63 59.19 3.48
CA TYR A 80 19.49 58.26 2.37
C TYR A 80 18.24 57.41 2.55
N VAL A 81 17.41 57.34 1.51
CA VAL A 81 16.26 56.46 1.44
C VAL A 81 16.67 55.18 0.71
N ILE A 82 16.41 54.04 1.35
CA ILE A 82 16.66 52.71 0.81
C ILE A 82 15.31 52.10 0.49
N GLN A 83 15.08 51.83 -0.79
CA GLN A 83 13.84 51.23 -1.27
C GLN A 83 14.16 50.14 -2.29
N ASP A 84 13.53 48.98 -2.13
CA ASP A 84 13.70 47.85 -3.04
C ASP A 84 12.41 47.01 -3.10
N THR A 85 12.23 46.25 -4.16
CA THR A 85 11.03 45.43 -4.39
C THR A 85 11.39 43.98 -4.65
N PHE A 86 10.68 43.06 -3.99
CA PHE A 86 10.84 41.63 -4.11
C PHE A 86 9.54 41.00 -4.61
N HIS A 87 9.63 40.15 -5.63
CA HIS A 87 8.46 39.54 -6.26
C HIS A 87 8.28 38.09 -5.82
N ILE A 88 7.09 37.75 -5.34
CA ILE A 88 6.70 36.40 -4.95
C ILE A 88 5.55 35.98 -5.86
N MET A 89 5.81 35.00 -6.73
CA MET A 89 4.85 34.50 -7.70
C MET A 89 4.58 33.01 -7.53
N CYS A 90 3.33 32.60 -7.67
CA CYS A 90 2.96 31.20 -7.83
C CYS A 90 3.22 30.77 -9.28
N ARG A 91 4.18 29.87 -9.52
CA ARG A 91 4.55 29.42 -10.87
C ARG A 91 3.57 28.41 -11.48
N ASN A 92 2.88 27.62 -10.64
CA ASN A 92 1.83 26.69 -11.07
C ASN A 92 0.94 26.37 -9.87
N SER A 93 -0.37 26.38 -10.06
CA SER A 93 -1.37 26.08 -9.04
C SER A 93 -2.33 24.98 -9.43
N THR A 94 -2.06 24.30 -10.54
CA THR A 94 -2.93 23.23 -11.00
C THR A 94 -2.69 22.05 -10.08
N ALA A 95 -3.46 22.00 -8.99
CA ALA A 95 -3.61 20.76 -8.25
C ALA A 95 -4.08 19.73 -9.27
N LEU A 96 -3.29 18.70 -9.49
CA LEU A 96 -3.70 17.57 -10.32
C LEU A 96 -4.46 16.60 -9.42
N PRO A 97 -5.51 15.94 -9.94
CA PRO A 97 -6.18 14.90 -9.19
C PRO A 97 -5.20 13.76 -8.91
N GLU A 98 -5.08 13.37 -7.65
CA GLU A 98 -4.25 12.26 -7.19
C GLU A 98 -5.13 11.14 -6.65
N LEU A 99 -4.84 9.90 -7.09
CA LEU A 99 -5.61 8.72 -6.74
C LEU A 99 -4.92 7.95 -5.61
N PHE A 100 -5.70 7.61 -4.59
CA PHE A 100 -5.31 6.81 -3.44
C PHE A 100 -6.19 5.57 -3.35
N LEU A 101 -5.59 4.48 -2.88
CA LEU A 101 -6.29 3.28 -2.45
C LEU A 101 -5.99 3.08 -0.96
N ASP A 102 -6.96 2.58 -0.19
CA ASP A 102 -6.80 2.22 1.22
C ASP A 102 -6.16 0.83 1.42
N ALA A 103 -5.35 0.40 0.46
CA ALA A 103 -4.54 -0.82 0.52
C ALA A 103 -3.06 -0.47 0.37
N ALA A 104 -2.19 -1.28 0.97
CA ALA A 104 -0.76 -1.18 0.78
C ALA A 104 -0.39 -1.53 -0.66
N ASP A 105 0.73 -0.98 -1.15
CA ASP A 105 1.25 -1.28 -2.50
C ASP A 105 1.42 -2.79 -2.74
N GLN A 106 1.79 -3.52 -1.68
CA GLN A 106 1.77 -4.97 -1.66
C GLN A 106 1.19 -5.46 -0.32
N THR A 107 0.21 -6.35 -0.40
CA THR A 107 -0.42 -7.01 0.75
C THR A 107 -0.13 -8.51 0.69
N ILE A 108 0.38 -9.07 1.78
CA ILE A 108 0.56 -10.51 1.93
C ILE A 108 -0.76 -11.09 2.47
N TYR A 109 -1.22 -12.16 1.85
CA TYR A 109 -2.36 -12.95 2.29
C TYR A 109 -1.88 -14.30 2.80
N ASP A 110 -2.12 -14.57 4.08
CA ASP A 110 -1.92 -15.87 4.68
C ASP A 110 -3.24 -16.62 4.77
N PRO A 111 -3.48 -17.63 3.93
CA PRO A 111 -4.77 -18.30 3.90
C PRO A 111 -5.01 -19.19 5.12
N LEU A 112 -4.07 -19.35 6.05
CA LEU A 112 -4.34 -20.07 7.31
C LEU A 112 -4.92 -19.15 8.39
N ASN A 113 -4.57 -17.87 8.37
CA ASN A 113 -4.84 -16.93 9.46
C ASN A 113 -5.70 -15.72 9.04
N ASP A 114 -5.57 -15.27 7.79
CA ASP A 114 -6.21 -14.06 7.31
C ASP A 114 -7.64 -14.32 6.80
N VAL A 115 -8.47 -13.27 6.88
CA VAL A 115 -9.81 -13.26 6.27
C VAL A 115 -9.69 -13.30 4.75
N ALA A 116 -10.48 -14.11 4.05
CA ALA A 116 -10.41 -14.20 2.59
C ALA A 116 -10.67 -12.86 1.88
N ASP A 117 -11.76 -12.19 2.24
CA ASP A 117 -12.17 -10.96 1.57
C ASP A 117 -11.41 -9.72 2.05
N GLN A 118 -10.95 -8.92 1.10
CA GLN A 118 -10.40 -7.59 1.37
C GLN A 118 -11.06 -6.53 0.47
N THR A 119 -11.74 -5.57 1.10
CA THR A 119 -12.28 -4.41 0.41
C THR A 119 -11.19 -3.35 0.21
N VAL A 120 -11.05 -2.88 -1.03
CA VAL A 120 -10.20 -1.76 -1.43
C VAL A 120 -11.09 -0.60 -1.88
N THR A 121 -10.95 0.56 -1.26
CA THR A 121 -11.69 1.79 -1.53
C THR A 121 -10.80 2.81 -2.23
N ALA A 122 -11.32 3.41 -3.31
CA ALA A 122 -10.65 4.47 -4.04
C ALA A 122 -10.99 5.87 -3.49
N SER A 123 -10.00 6.75 -3.48
CA SER A 123 -10.14 8.16 -3.12
C SER A 123 -9.40 9.02 -4.14
N LEU A 124 -10.09 10.01 -4.70
CA LEU A 124 -9.51 10.95 -5.67
C LEU A 124 -9.48 12.32 -5.03
N LYS A 125 -8.29 12.91 -4.88
CA LYS A 125 -8.12 14.20 -4.21
C LYS A 125 -7.53 15.25 -5.13
N LEU A 126 -8.04 16.47 -4.98
CA LEU A 126 -7.48 17.68 -5.57
C LEU A 126 -6.83 18.48 -4.43
N GLY A 127 -5.51 18.33 -4.28
CA GLY A 127 -4.82 18.80 -3.08
C GLY A 127 -5.30 18.04 -1.84
N THR A 128 -5.85 18.75 -0.85
CA THR A 128 -6.35 18.13 0.39
C THR A 128 -7.83 17.75 0.37
N LYS A 129 -8.55 18.10 -0.71
CA LYS A 129 -10.01 17.91 -0.81
C LYS A 129 -10.35 16.70 -1.66
N GLU A 130 -11.32 15.93 -1.21
CA GLU A 130 -11.92 14.86 -2.01
C GLU A 130 -12.66 15.45 -3.21
N CYS A 131 -12.44 14.89 -4.40
CA CYS A 131 -13.20 15.23 -5.60
C CYS A 131 -14.66 14.81 -5.44
N ALA A 132 -15.59 15.67 -5.86
CA ALA A 132 -17.02 15.38 -5.82
C ALA A 132 -17.35 14.12 -6.62
N VAL A 133 -18.32 13.33 -6.15
CA VAL A 133 -18.75 12.09 -6.81
C VAL A 133 -19.20 12.34 -8.26
N ALA A 134 -19.88 13.45 -8.53
CA ALA A 134 -20.32 13.81 -9.89
C ALA A 134 -19.16 14.08 -10.86
N ASN A 135 -17.96 14.36 -10.36
CA ASN A 135 -16.81 14.80 -11.13
C ASN A 135 -15.78 13.67 -11.33
N ARG A 136 -16.08 12.46 -10.85
CA ARG A 136 -15.15 11.34 -10.88
C ARG A 136 -15.84 10.04 -11.27
N LEU A 137 -15.08 9.17 -11.92
CA LEU A 137 -15.47 7.78 -12.15
C LEU A 137 -14.22 6.91 -12.02
N PHE A 138 -14.33 5.81 -11.28
CA PHE A 138 -13.24 4.85 -11.10
C PHE A 138 -13.40 3.68 -12.07
N VAL A 139 -12.27 3.22 -12.60
CA VAL A 139 -12.18 2.05 -13.47
C VAL A 139 -11.18 1.11 -12.83
N TRP A 140 -11.64 -0.08 -12.47
CA TRP A 140 -10.83 -1.14 -11.90
C TRP A 140 -10.38 -2.09 -13.00
N GLU A 141 -9.11 -2.45 -13.00
CA GLU A 141 -8.49 -3.30 -14.01
C GLU A 141 -7.63 -4.36 -13.31
N LEU A 142 -7.65 -5.59 -13.85
CA LEU A 142 -6.75 -6.66 -13.46
C LEU A 142 -5.62 -6.80 -14.47
N LEU A 143 -4.43 -7.13 -13.96
CA LEU A 143 -3.33 -7.60 -14.80
C LEU A 143 -3.61 -9.05 -15.19
N ARG A 144 -3.52 -9.34 -16.48
CA ARG A 144 -3.66 -10.67 -17.06
C ARG A 144 -2.32 -11.35 -17.22
N ASP A 145 -2.33 -12.66 -17.41
CA ASP A 145 -1.13 -13.48 -17.56
C ASP A 145 -0.29 -13.12 -18.80
N ASP A 146 -0.91 -12.54 -19.82
CA ASP A 146 -0.21 -11.99 -20.99
C ASP A 146 0.47 -10.63 -20.75
N GLY A 147 0.36 -10.10 -19.53
CA GLY A 147 0.91 -8.81 -19.11
C GLY A 147 0.05 -7.61 -19.48
N THR A 148 -1.16 -7.83 -20.04
CA THR A 148 -2.10 -6.75 -20.37
C THR A 148 -3.01 -6.43 -19.20
N TRP A 149 -3.51 -5.19 -19.18
CA TRP A 149 -4.52 -4.76 -18.22
C TRP A 149 -5.89 -4.74 -18.89
N SER A 150 -6.90 -5.28 -18.23
CA SER A 150 -8.28 -5.22 -18.72
C SER A 150 -9.23 -4.83 -17.59
N VAL A 151 -10.32 -4.15 -17.94
CA VAL A 151 -11.34 -3.71 -16.98
C VAL A 151 -12.02 -4.93 -16.35
N VAL A 152 -12.25 -4.88 -15.04
CA VAL A 152 -13.03 -5.90 -14.33
C VAL A 152 -14.44 -5.99 -14.92
N GLY A 153 -14.88 -7.19 -15.22
CA GLY A 153 -16.12 -7.50 -15.92
C GLY A 153 -15.99 -7.58 -17.45
N ALA A 154 -14.81 -7.29 -18.02
CA ALA A 154 -14.56 -7.52 -19.44
C ALA A 154 -14.40 -9.01 -19.77
N GLU A 155 -13.89 -9.80 -18.81
CA GLU A 155 -13.74 -11.25 -18.89
C GLU A 155 -14.38 -11.86 -17.63
N PRO A 156 -15.72 -11.90 -17.51
CA PRO A 156 -16.41 -12.32 -16.28
C PRO A 156 -16.01 -13.72 -15.80
N ALA A 157 -15.66 -14.58 -16.75
CA ALA A 157 -15.10 -15.90 -16.51
C ALA A 157 -13.78 -15.84 -15.72
N LEU A 158 -12.90 -14.89 -16.01
CA LEU A 158 -11.58 -14.77 -15.36
C LEU A 158 -11.57 -13.80 -14.16
N ASP A 159 -12.69 -13.12 -13.92
CA ASP A 159 -12.83 -12.09 -12.89
C ASP A 159 -13.46 -12.60 -11.59
N TYR A 160 -13.55 -13.93 -11.41
CA TYR A 160 -14.17 -14.60 -10.27
C TYR A 160 -13.55 -14.27 -8.89
N CYS A 161 -12.36 -13.68 -8.88
CA CYS A 161 -11.65 -13.29 -7.65
C CYS A 161 -11.90 -11.84 -7.22
N ILE A 162 -12.80 -11.10 -7.90
CA ILE A 162 -13.05 -9.70 -7.60
C ILE A 162 -14.49 -9.26 -7.89
N ASP A 163 -15.05 -8.48 -6.96
CA ASP A 163 -16.35 -7.81 -7.12
C ASP A 163 -16.18 -6.29 -7.03
N VAL A 164 -16.62 -5.55 -8.05
CA VAL A 164 -16.61 -4.08 -8.02
C VAL A 164 -17.98 -3.57 -7.58
N ALA A 165 -18.00 -2.66 -6.60
CA ALA A 165 -19.23 -2.04 -6.13
C ALA A 165 -19.95 -1.31 -7.28
N ALA A 166 -21.28 -1.28 -7.24
CA ALA A 166 -22.08 -0.68 -8.31
C ALA A 166 -21.81 0.83 -8.54
N ASP A 167 -21.32 1.54 -7.53
CA ASP A 167 -20.89 2.94 -7.62
C ASP A 167 -19.43 3.11 -8.09
N GLY A 168 -18.71 2.01 -8.27
CA GLY A 168 -17.29 1.94 -8.62
C GLY A 168 -16.33 2.39 -7.53
N LEU A 169 -16.81 2.77 -6.34
CA LEU A 169 -15.98 3.35 -5.29
C LEU A 169 -15.01 2.33 -4.68
N SER A 170 -15.43 1.08 -4.58
CA SER A 170 -14.65 0.01 -3.99
C SER A 170 -14.68 -1.26 -4.82
N ALA A 171 -13.67 -2.09 -4.60
CA ALA A 171 -13.60 -3.46 -5.10
C ALA A 171 -13.30 -4.41 -3.93
N VAL A 172 -13.99 -5.55 -3.88
CA VAL A 172 -13.75 -6.64 -2.93
C VAL A 172 -12.90 -7.67 -3.63
N VAL A 173 -11.70 -7.93 -3.13
CA VAL A 173 -10.81 -8.99 -3.62
C VAL A 173 -11.03 -10.23 -2.77
N HIS A 174 -11.40 -11.35 -3.41
CA HIS A 174 -11.50 -12.67 -2.82
C HIS A 174 -10.11 -13.33 -2.84
N ARG A 175 -9.33 -13.13 -1.76
CA ARG A 175 -7.91 -13.50 -1.74
C ARG A 175 -7.68 -15.01 -1.70
N ASP A 176 -8.68 -15.78 -1.31
CA ASP A 176 -8.73 -17.24 -1.42
C ASP A 176 -8.86 -17.72 -2.87
N LEU A 177 -9.40 -16.90 -3.78
CA LEU A 177 -9.61 -17.23 -5.19
C LEU A 177 -8.62 -16.54 -6.14
N MET A 178 -7.69 -15.75 -5.63
CA MET A 178 -6.83 -14.88 -6.44
C MET A 178 -5.66 -15.59 -7.14
N GLY A 179 -5.54 -16.91 -7.01
CA GLY A 179 -4.34 -17.63 -7.41
C GLY A 179 -3.13 -17.31 -6.51
N ALA A 180 -1.92 -17.39 -7.08
CA ALA A 180 -0.69 -17.13 -6.33
C ALA A 180 -0.50 -15.64 -6.02
N SER A 181 -0.96 -14.77 -6.92
CA SER A 181 -0.87 -13.32 -6.79
C SER A 181 -1.88 -12.64 -7.70
N LEU A 182 -2.33 -11.46 -7.30
CA LEU A 182 -3.23 -10.62 -8.07
C LEU A 182 -2.73 -9.18 -8.06
N ALA A 183 -2.63 -8.58 -9.24
CA ALA A 183 -2.33 -7.16 -9.38
C ALA A 183 -3.59 -6.40 -9.81
N LEU A 184 -4.01 -5.48 -8.95
CA LEU A 184 -5.21 -4.65 -9.13
C LEU A 184 -4.79 -3.21 -9.40
N ARG A 185 -5.35 -2.62 -10.44
CA ARG A 185 -5.15 -1.22 -10.78
C ARG A 185 -6.47 -0.49 -10.76
N CYS A 186 -6.50 0.64 -10.06
CA CYS A 186 -7.58 1.60 -10.17
C CYS A 186 -7.09 2.80 -10.98
N ARG A 187 -7.92 3.25 -11.91
CA ARG A 187 -7.72 4.49 -12.68
C ARG A 187 -8.91 5.39 -12.49
N ALA A 188 -8.67 6.70 -12.46
CA ALA A 188 -9.74 7.68 -12.28
C ALA A 188 -9.92 8.53 -13.54
N LYS A 189 -11.17 8.63 -13.97
CA LYS A 189 -11.65 9.67 -14.88
C LYS A 189 -12.05 10.87 -14.04
N TYR A 190 -11.48 12.04 -14.32
CA TYR A 190 -11.79 13.27 -13.60
C TYR A 190 -12.22 14.35 -14.59
N ASP A 191 -13.38 14.95 -14.33
CA ASP A 191 -13.86 16.11 -15.05
C ASP A 191 -14.40 17.16 -14.06
N PRO A 192 -13.78 18.34 -13.93
CA PRO A 192 -14.27 19.40 -13.06
C PRO A 192 -15.67 19.90 -13.46
N GLU A 193 -16.09 19.72 -14.73
CA GLU A 193 -17.40 20.15 -15.24
C GLU A 193 -18.53 19.12 -14.98
N GLY A 194 -18.21 17.95 -14.44
CA GLY A 194 -19.20 16.95 -14.02
C GLY A 194 -19.61 15.95 -15.10
N ASN A 195 -18.79 15.74 -16.12
CA ASN A 195 -18.97 14.69 -17.13
C ASN A 195 -17.77 13.72 -17.21
N PRO A 196 -17.41 13.03 -16.11
CA PRO A 196 -16.26 12.12 -16.08
C PRO A 196 -16.39 10.95 -17.06
N ALA A 197 -17.61 10.58 -17.49
CA ALA A 197 -17.82 9.50 -18.45
C ALA A 197 -17.20 9.79 -19.84
N ALA A 198 -17.15 11.06 -20.26
CA ALA A 198 -16.56 11.48 -21.53
C ALA A 198 -15.02 11.45 -21.54
N ILE A 199 -14.40 11.34 -20.37
CA ILE A 199 -12.94 11.30 -20.26
C ILE A 199 -12.43 9.94 -20.75
N THR A 200 -11.46 10.00 -21.66
CA THR A 200 -10.71 8.83 -22.14
C THR A 200 -9.45 8.66 -21.30
N LEU A 201 -9.28 7.48 -20.70
CA LEU A 201 -8.10 7.16 -19.91
C LEU A 201 -6.86 7.05 -20.80
N ASN A 202 -5.74 7.57 -20.33
CA ASN A 202 -4.42 7.53 -20.97
C ASN A 202 -3.31 7.46 -19.91
N ASP A 203 -2.05 7.33 -20.31
CA ASP A 203 -0.93 7.13 -19.37
C ASP A 203 -0.74 8.26 -18.35
N GLY A 204 -1.30 9.45 -18.60
CA GLY A 204 -1.34 10.57 -17.65
C GLY A 204 -2.57 10.61 -16.73
N SER A 205 -3.52 9.68 -16.87
CA SER A 205 -4.67 9.59 -15.99
C SER A 205 -4.26 9.13 -14.58
N PRO A 206 -4.87 9.67 -13.51
CA PRO A 206 -4.57 9.25 -12.14
C PRO A 206 -4.75 7.74 -11.99
N CYS A 207 -3.74 7.10 -11.42
CA CYS A 207 -3.61 5.65 -11.40
C CYS A 207 -2.93 5.21 -10.11
N LYS A 208 -3.42 4.12 -9.52
CA LYS A 208 -2.77 3.44 -8.39
C LYS A 208 -2.86 1.93 -8.61
N VAL A 209 -1.76 1.24 -8.36
CA VAL A 209 -1.65 -0.21 -8.44
C VAL A 209 -1.38 -0.74 -7.05
N VAL A 210 -2.03 -1.85 -6.70
CA VAL A 210 -1.78 -2.63 -5.49
C VAL A 210 -1.67 -4.10 -5.89
N GLU A 211 -0.88 -4.84 -5.14
CA GLU A 211 -0.64 -6.26 -5.37
C GLU A 211 -1.01 -7.08 -4.13
N PHE A 212 -1.62 -8.24 -4.35
CA PHE A 212 -1.92 -9.23 -3.34
C PHE A 212 -1.11 -10.49 -3.63
N VAL A 213 -0.44 -11.04 -2.62
CA VAL A 213 0.43 -12.21 -2.79
C VAL A 213 0.10 -13.25 -1.74
N ARG A 214 -0.21 -14.47 -2.17
CA ARG A 214 -0.44 -15.62 -1.27
C ARG A 214 0.89 -16.06 -0.67
N ARG A 215 0.96 -16.14 0.65
CA ARG A 215 2.11 -16.71 1.35
C ARG A 215 1.69 -17.27 2.70
N ILE A 216 1.89 -18.56 2.86
CA ILE A 216 1.72 -19.23 4.16
C ILE A 216 2.93 -18.92 5.04
N HIS A 217 2.67 -18.49 6.27
CA HIS A 217 3.68 -18.34 7.32
C HIS A 217 4.38 -19.67 7.65
N LYS A 218 5.45 -19.60 8.42
CA LYS A 218 6.11 -20.84 8.90
C LYS A 218 5.26 -21.49 9.98
N TYR A 219 4.98 -22.77 9.79
CA TYR A 219 4.31 -23.63 10.76
C TYR A 219 5.21 -24.83 11.10
N ASP A 220 4.97 -25.42 12.26
CA ASP A 220 5.52 -26.69 12.68
C ASP A 220 4.40 -27.74 12.76
N PHE A 221 4.78 -29.01 12.81
CA PHE A 221 3.81 -30.11 12.92
C PHE A 221 4.38 -31.28 13.73
N ASP A 222 3.50 -31.97 14.45
CA ASP A 222 3.84 -33.15 15.22
C ASP A 222 2.69 -34.19 15.22
N ILE A 223 3.03 -35.43 15.54
CA ILE A 223 2.06 -36.52 15.74
C ILE A 223 1.62 -36.51 17.20
N VAL A 224 0.33 -36.35 17.42
CA VAL A 224 -0.30 -36.44 18.73
C VAL A 224 -1.22 -37.65 18.82
N ASP A 225 -1.57 -38.03 20.05
CA ASP A 225 -2.48 -39.15 20.34
C ASP A 225 -2.02 -40.52 19.78
N CYS A 226 -0.73 -40.66 19.50
CA CYS A 226 -0.15 -41.92 19.06
C CYS A 226 -0.08 -42.92 20.23
N PRO A 227 -0.76 -44.08 20.14
CA PRO A 227 -0.80 -45.04 21.24
C PRO A 227 0.55 -45.73 21.43
N VAL A 228 0.95 -45.91 22.69
CA VAL A 228 2.12 -46.71 23.08
C VAL A 228 1.71 -48.13 23.47
N ASN A 229 2.65 -49.08 23.42
CA ASN A 229 2.43 -50.49 23.81
C ASN A 229 1.29 -51.17 23.05
N ILE A 230 1.25 -51.00 21.74
CA ILE A 230 0.22 -51.54 20.85
C ILE A 230 0.18 -53.08 20.99
N PRO A 231 -0.96 -53.68 21.40
CA PRO A 231 -1.07 -55.12 21.57
C PRO A 231 -0.85 -55.89 20.27
N SER A 232 -0.30 -57.11 20.41
CA SER A 232 -0.18 -58.04 19.28
C SER A 232 -1.58 -58.36 18.70
N GLY A 233 -1.72 -58.25 17.39
CA GLY A 233 -2.97 -58.48 16.67
C GLY A 233 -3.83 -57.23 16.42
N MET A 234 -3.46 -56.07 16.98
CA MET A 234 -4.10 -54.80 16.63
C MET A 234 -3.72 -54.41 15.21
N LEU A 235 -4.73 -54.18 14.35
CA LEU A 235 -4.54 -54.00 12.89
C LEU A 235 -4.40 -52.53 12.46
N ALA A 236 -4.82 -51.58 13.30
CA ALA A 236 -4.77 -50.16 13.02
C ALA A 236 -4.64 -49.32 14.30
N ILE A 237 -4.16 -48.08 14.12
CA ILE A 237 -4.14 -46.99 15.12
C ILE A 237 -4.75 -45.73 14.51
N ALA A 238 -5.20 -44.80 15.35
CA ALA A 238 -5.79 -43.52 14.92
C ALA A 238 -5.11 -42.35 15.65
N PRO A 239 -3.83 -42.04 15.32
CA PRO A 239 -3.20 -40.81 15.79
C PRO A 239 -3.74 -39.59 15.02
N ARG A 240 -3.36 -38.40 15.48
CA ARG A 240 -3.73 -37.13 14.85
C ARG A 240 -2.49 -36.31 14.53
N ALA A 241 -2.53 -35.56 13.44
CA ALA A 241 -1.52 -34.55 13.13
C ALA A 241 -1.93 -33.22 13.78
N SER A 242 -1.04 -32.66 14.58
CA SER A 242 -1.18 -31.30 15.11
C SER A 242 -0.29 -30.38 14.28
N ILE A 243 -0.87 -29.35 13.68
CA ILE A 243 -0.17 -28.32 12.91
C ILE A 243 -0.35 -27.01 13.66
N TYR A 244 0.74 -26.32 13.95
CA TYR A 244 0.71 -25.15 14.83
C TYR A 244 1.73 -24.09 14.43
N ASP A 245 1.42 -22.86 14.81
CA ASP A 245 2.26 -21.67 14.60
C ASP A 245 2.55 -20.96 15.93
N THR A 246 3.01 -19.71 15.85
CA THR A 246 3.28 -18.90 17.05
C THR A 246 2.03 -18.52 17.84
N HIS A 247 0.83 -18.66 17.27
CA HIS A 247 -0.46 -18.35 17.87
C HIS A 247 -1.17 -19.60 18.42
N GLY A 248 -0.71 -20.80 18.06
CA GLY A 248 -1.18 -22.06 18.59
C GLY A 248 -1.53 -23.06 17.49
N GLU A 249 -2.40 -24.00 17.81
CA GLU A 249 -2.84 -25.02 16.84
C GLU A 249 -3.77 -24.40 15.78
N ILE A 250 -3.47 -24.69 14.51
CA ILE A 250 -4.27 -24.26 13.37
C ILE A 250 -5.53 -25.12 13.31
N ALA A 251 -6.70 -24.48 13.34
CA ALA A 251 -7.98 -25.18 13.50
C ALA A 251 -8.44 -25.98 12.28
N ASN A 252 -8.08 -25.56 11.06
CA ASN A 252 -8.44 -26.24 9.82
C ASN A 252 -7.28 -26.19 8.80
N PRO A 253 -6.18 -26.91 9.07
CA PRO A 253 -5.01 -26.90 8.21
C PRO A 253 -5.30 -27.50 6.83
N GLU A 254 -6.24 -28.45 6.74
CA GLU A 254 -6.59 -29.14 5.50
C GLU A 254 -7.24 -28.25 4.43
N ARG A 255 -7.62 -27.01 4.79
CA ARG A 255 -8.04 -26.01 3.80
C ARG A 255 -6.91 -25.67 2.83
N GLU A 256 -5.66 -25.65 3.29
CA GLU A 256 -4.51 -25.17 2.51
C GLU A 256 -3.34 -26.16 2.50
N LEU A 257 -3.40 -27.20 3.33
CA LEU A 257 -2.30 -28.12 3.56
C LEU A 257 -2.74 -29.58 3.38
N LEU A 258 -1.93 -30.36 2.69
CA LEU A 258 -2.08 -31.81 2.58
C LEU A 258 -1.17 -32.49 3.60
N VAL A 259 -1.78 -33.13 4.59
CA VAL A 259 -1.09 -33.99 5.57
C VAL A 259 -0.89 -35.37 4.96
N LEU A 260 0.36 -35.86 4.99
CA LEU A 260 0.78 -37.15 4.45
C LEU A 260 1.38 -38.01 5.56
N TRP A 261 0.88 -39.23 5.71
CA TRP A 261 1.33 -40.18 6.73
C TRP A 261 2.21 -41.26 6.13
N TYR A 262 3.38 -41.46 6.73
CA TYR A 262 4.35 -42.46 6.34
C TYR A 262 4.60 -43.45 7.47
N VAL A 263 4.96 -44.68 7.09
CA VAL A 263 5.40 -45.69 8.05
C VAL A 263 6.66 -46.41 7.55
N ALA A 264 7.51 -46.79 8.48
CA ALA A 264 8.63 -47.69 8.25
C ALA A 264 8.71 -48.76 9.35
N THR A 265 9.09 -49.99 8.99
CA THR A 265 9.46 -51.00 9.99
C THR A 265 10.75 -50.59 10.68
N ASN A 266 10.71 -50.48 12.01
CA ASN A 266 11.87 -50.04 12.78
C ASN A 266 12.96 -51.12 12.81
N LYS A 267 14.23 -50.69 12.95
CA LYS A 267 15.42 -51.56 12.88
C LYS A 267 16.45 -51.12 13.92
N ALA A 268 17.27 -52.06 14.39
CA ALA A 268 18.34 -51.78 15.36
C ALA A 268 19.43 -50.84 14.82
N SER A 269 19.67 -50.83 13.51
CA SER A 269 20.64 -49.95 12.85
C SER A 269 20.34 -49.82 11.35
N GLY A 270 20.91 -48.77 10.73
CA GLY A 270 20.77 -48.47 9.31
C GLY A 270 19.63 -47.52 8.99
N ALA A 271 19.46 -47.21 7.69
CA ALA A 271 18.41 -46.32 7.22
C ALA A 271 17.04 -47.01 7.20
N LEU A 272 16.00 -46.24 7.50
CA LEU A 272 14.61 -46.66 7.37
C LEU A 272 14.07 -46.31 5.98
N SER A 273 13.17 -47.14 5.46
CA SER A 273 12.48 -46.90 4.20
C SER A 273 11.01 -46.66 4.51
N TYR A 274 10.54 -45.46 4.20
CA TYR A 274 9.19 -45.01 4.50
C TYR A 274 8.26 -45.24 3.30
N SER A 275 7.05 -45.73 3.56
CA SER A 275 5.96 -45.80 2.60
C SER A 275 4.80 -44.91 3.03
N LEU A 276 4.22 -44.17 2.10
CA LEU A 276 2.97 -43.44 2.30
C LEU A 276 1.84 -44.44 2.59
N ILE A 277 1.08 -44.20 3.67
CA ILE A 277 -0.01 -45.10 4.11
C ILE A 277 -1.36 -44.42 4.26
N ALA A 278 -1.40 -43.10 4.43
CA ALA A 278 -2.64 -42.34 4.50
C ALA A 278 -2.39 -40.85 4.20
N HIS A 279 -3.48 -40.12 4.05
CA HIS A 279 -3.51 -38.67 4.01
C HIS A 279 -4.55 -38.15 5.01
N GLY A 280 -4.44 -36.87 5.34
CA GLY A 280 -5.38 -36.13 6.16
C GLY A 280 -4.94 -35.98 7.62
N GLN A 281 -5.53 -35.02 8.33
CA GLN A 281 -5.14 -34.62 9.68
C GLN A 281 -5.49 -35.70 10.72
N GLU A 282 -6.65 -36.33 10.56
CA GLU A 282 -7.18 -37.37 11.44
C GLU A 282 -7.49 -38.63 10.61
N PRO A 283 -6.47 -39.44 10.26
CA PRO A 283 -6.71 -40.67 9.52
C PRO A 283 -7.48 -41.68 10.39
N ASP A 284 -8.66 -42.10 9.92
CA ASP A 284 -9.53 -43.04 10.66
C ASP A 284 -8.81 -44.35 11.05
N MET A 285 -7.89 -44.84 10.21
CA MET A 285 -7.15 -46.07 10.44
C MET A 285 -5.77 -46.06 9.75
N LEU A 286 -4.70 -45.92 10.52
CA LEU A 286 -3.33 -46.19 10.06
C LEU A 286 -2.95 -47.64 10.32
N SER A 287 -2.53 -48.36 9.27
CA SER A 287 -2.16 -49.77 9.36
C SER A 287 -0.93 -50.01 10.25
N THR A 288 -1.02 -51.01 11.13
CA THR A 288 0.10 -51.50 11.96
C THR A 288 0.93 -52.57 11.28
N SER A 289 0.70 -52.85 9.99
CA SER A 289 1.34 -53.95 9.25
C SER A 289 2.87 -53.85 9.18
N ALA A 290 3.43 -52.64 9.28
CA ALA A 290 4.88 -52.41 9.34
C ALA A 290 5.49 -52.68 10.71
N MET A 291 4.70 -52.96 11.75
CA MET A 291 5.17 -53.12 13.12
C MET A 291 5.87 -54.46 13.35
N ASN A 292 7.13 -54.39 13.76
CA ASN A 292 7.90 -55.57 14.15
C ASN A 292 7.80 -55.81 15.67
N ALA A 293 7.65 -57.06 16.11
CA ALA A 293 7.52 -57.40 17.54
C ALA A 293 8.72 -57.02 18.42
N GLN A 294 9.92 -56.88 17.83
CA GLN A 294 11.16 -56.59 18.54
C GLN A 294 11.52 -55.09 18.51
N PHE A 295 11.22 -54.39 17.41
CA PHE A 295 11.65 -52.99 17.22
C PHE A 295 10.48 -52.00 17.00
N GLY A 296 9.27 -52.48 16.73
CA GLY A 296 8.11 -51.64 16.41
C GLY A 296 8.10 -51.12 14.97
N ALA A 297 7.34 -50.04 14.76
CA ALA A 297 7.32 -49.25 13.54
C ALA A 297 7.57 -47.78 13.89
N VAL A 298 8.04 -47.01 12.92
CA VAL A 298 8.17 -45.55 13.01
C VAL A 298 7.14 -44.93 12.09
N TYR A 299 6.27 -44.09 12.65
CA TYR A 299 5.34 -43.27 11.89
C TYR A 299 5.93 -41.88 11.72
N GLY A 300 5.75 -41.30 10.55
CA GLY A 300 6.16 -39.93 10.24
C GLY A 300 5.05 -39.20 9.52
N ILE A 301 5.05 -37.89 9.64
CA ILE A 301 4.15 -37.00 8.91
C ILE A 301 4.97 -36.03 8.07
N ASP A 302 4.40 -35.64 6.94
CA ASP A 302 4.84 -34.52 6.12
C ASP A 302 3.61 -33.67 5.80
N VAL A 303 3.77 -32.36 5.72
CA VAL A 303 2.67 -31.42 5.51
C VAL A 303 3.05 -30.49 4.37
N LYS A 304 2.28 -30.56 3.27
CA LYS A 304 2.57 -29.83 2.04
C LYS A 304 1.53 -28.76 1.78
N ASP A 305 1.96 -27.57 1.38
CA ASP A 305 1.08 -26.58 0.75
C ASP A 305 0.48 -27.18 -0.54
N ILE A 306 -0.84 -27.19 -0.66
CA ILE A 306 -1.54 -27.70 -1.84
C ILE A 306 -1.60 -26.69 -2.98
N GLY A 307 -1.16 -25.44 -2.73
CA GLY A 307 -1.21 -24.37 -3.71
C GLY A 307 -2.49 -23.53 -3.63
N PRO A 308 -2.51 -22.40 -4.35
CA PRO A 308 -3.68 -21.53 -4.39
C PRO A 308 -4.83 -22.18 -5.15
N VAL A 309 -6.06 -21.80 -4.80
CA VAL A 309 -7.21 -22.08 -5.67
C VAL A 309 -7.10 -21.23 -6.93
N ALA A 310 -7.19 -21.86 -8.08
CA ALA A 310 -7.21 -21.21 -9.38
C ALA A 310 -8.21 -21.90 -10.33
N ALA A 311 -8.58 -21.20 -11.41
CA ALA A 311 -9.36 -21.79 -12.47
C ALA A 311 -8.61 -22.98 -13.08
N TRP A 312 -9.32 -24.08 -13.30
CA TRP A 312 -8.74 -25.22 -13.97
C TRP A 312 -8.68 -24.95 -15.47
N GLU A 313 -7.47 -25.01 -16.02
CA GLU A 313 -7.23 -24.76 -17.44
C GLU A 313 -6.60 -25.98 -18.14
N ASP A 314 -6.86 -26.12 -19.44
CA ASP A 314 -6.11 -27.04 -20.30
C ASP A 314 -4.75 -26.44 -20.71
N GLY A 315 -3.95 -27.20 -21.45
CA GLY A 315 -2.62 -26.76 -21.90
C GLY A 315 -2.63 -25.59 -22.89
N ASP A 316 -3.80 -25.21 -23.42
CA ASP A 316 -4.01 -24.09 -24.33
C ASP A 316 -4.67 -22.88 -23.62
N GLY A 317 -4.87 -22.94 -22.30
CA GLY A 317 -5.47 -21.87 -21.48
C GLY A 317 -7.00 -21.81 -21.54
N LYS A 318 -7.68 -22.90 -21.93
CA LYS A 318 -9.14 -22.94 -21.87
C LYS A 318 -9.60 -23.39 -20.50
N LEU A 319 -10.54 -22.63 -19.95
CA LEU A 319 -11.17 -22.93 -18.67
C LEU A 319 -12.08 -24.15 -18.78
N PHE A 320 -12.01 -25.02 -17.78
CA PHE A 320 -12.99 -26.09 -17.61
C PHE A 320 -14.24 -25.53 -16.91
N GLU A 321 -15.40 -25.81 -17.51
CA GLU A 321 -16.71 -25.43 -17.00
C GLU A 321 -17.56 -26.67 -16.68
N ASP A 322 -18.49 -26.52 -15.73
CA ASP A 322 -19.51 -27.53 -15.43
C ASP A 322 -20.64 -27.52 -16.47
N GLY A 323 -21.66 -28.37 -16.26
CA GLY A 323 -22.82 -28.48 -17.17
C GLY A 323 -23.70 -27.22 -17.24
N ASP A 324 -23.53 -26.28 -16.31
CA ASP A 324 -24.26 -25.02 -16.21
C ASP A 324 -23.42 -23.81 -16.68
N GLY A 325 -22.16 -24.03 -17.06
CA GLY A 325 -21.23 -23.00 -17.53
C GLY A 325 -20.46 -22.30 -16.41
N ASN A 326 -20.44 -22.85 -15.18
CA ASN A 326 -19.62 -22.31 -14.10
C ASN A 326 -18.20 -22.87 -14.18
N ILE A 327 -17.21 -22.04 -13.87
CA ILE A 327 -15.81 -22.45 -13.91
C ILE A 327 -15.48 -23.39 -12.75
N ILE A 328 -14.70 -24.41 -13.06
CA ILE A 328 -14.19 -25.36 -12.09
C ILE A 328 -12.90 -24.79 -11.49
N LEU A 329 -12.90 -24.62 -10.17
CA LEU A 329 -11.73 -24.17 -9.40
C LEU A 329 -11.05 -25.37 -8.74
N ILE A 330 -9.72 -25.39 -8.75
CA ILE A 330 -8.89 -26.47 -8.16
C ILE A 330 -7.70 -25.89 -7.39
N HIS A 331 -7.17 -26.67 -6.45
CA HIS A 331 -5.84 -26.48 -5.86
C HIS A 331 -4.78 -27.19 -6.71
#